data_AF-A0A524APL5-F1
#
_entry.id   AF-A0A524APL5-F1
#
_cell.length_a   1.000
_cell.length_b   1.000
_cell.length_c   1.000
_cell.angle_alpha   90.00
_cell.angle_beta   90.00
_cell.angle_gamma   90.00
#
_symmetry.space_group_name_H-M   'P 1'
#
loop_
_entity.id
_entity.type
_entity.pdbx_description
1 polymer ?
#
loop_
_entity_poly.entity_id
_entity_poly.type
_entity_poly.pdbx_seq_one_letter_code
_entity_poly.pdbx_strand_id
1 'polypeptide(L)'
;MLVLWAGKKFITVPRMGRVTFGPKRKTKLNWVRVVLLLSVLVGAGVSVAGLAVRGNRPEWLNTTFFFPAAWVVNAMVVFSLGAYFLDFNRLYLIGVLYALPVPLDIMFHKFASMDLTFFAIGVPAMVILIIGLVVFTRFLRDYPLLPEEA
;
A
#
# COMPACT_ATOMS: atom_id res chain seq x y z
N MET A 1 8.75 7.64 -10.43
CA MET A 1 10.18 7.66 -10.01
C MET A 1 10.73 9.07 -9.85
N LEU A 2 10.48 9.99 -10.79
CA LEU A 2 10.99 11.38 -10.73
C LEU A 2 10.59 12.14 -9.45
N VAL A 3 9.33 12.05 -9.02
CA VAL A 3 8.84 12.70 -7.80
C VAL A 3 9.57 12.21 -6.55
N LEU A 4 9.79 10.89 -6.43
CA LEU A 4 10.53 10.30 -5.31
C LEU A 4 12.00 10.70 -5.31
N TRP A 5 12.61 10.76 -6.50
CA TRP A 5 13.99 11.23 -6.64
C TRP A 5 14.13 12.70 -6.26
N ALA A 6 13.23 13.57 -6.75
CA ALA A 6 13.22 15.00 -6.45
C ALA A 6 12.98 15.25 -4.95
N GLY A 7 11.97 14.60 -4.36
CA GLY A 7 11.73 14.68 -2.91
C GLY A 7 12.94 14.22 -2.11
N LYS A 8 13.63 13.17 -2.56
CA LYS A 8 14.85 12.71 -1.89
C LYS A 8 15.98 13.74 -1.99
N LYS A 9 16.28 14.22 -3.19
CA LYS A 9 17.40 15.12 -3.47
C LYS A 9 17.23 16.49 -2.82
N PHE A 10 16.03 17.08 -2.93
CA PHE A 10 15.78 18.46 -2.53
C PHE A 10 15.14 18.61 -1.16
N ILE A 11 14.45 17.58 -0.65
CA ILE A 11 13.71 17.69 0.61
C ILE A 11 14.40 16.92 1.73
N THR A 12 14.58 15.60 1.57
CA THR A 12 15.02 14.76 2.69
C THR A 12 16.53 14.73 2.90
N VAL A 13 17.35 14.68 1.84
CA VAL A 13 18.81 14.64 1.97
C VAL A 13 19.39 15.91 2.62
N PRO A 14 18.95 17.14 2.27
CA PRO A 14 19.45 18.34 2.94
C PRO A 14 19.05 18.44 4.42
N ARG A 15 17.91 17.86 4.81
CA ARG A 15 17.37 17.93 6.19
C ARG A 15 17.90 16.85 7.12
N MET A 16 18.04 15.62 6.62
CA MET A 16 18.46 14.46 7.44
C MET A 16 19.91 14.03 7.20
N GLY A 17 20.58 14.60 6.18
CA GLY A 17 21.88 14.13 5.73
C GLY A 17 21.83 12.73 5.09
N ARG A 18 23.00 12.09 4.95
CA ARG A 18 23.12 10.72 4.43
C ARG A 18 23.06 9.72 5.58
N VAL A 19 21.91 9.10 5.77
CA VAL A 19 21.73 8.04 6.78
C VAL A 19 22.34 6.72 6.28
N THR A 20 23.25 6.14 7.07
CA THR A 20 23.78 4.79 6.85
C THR A 20 22.94 3.79 7.64
N PHE A 21 22.28 2.86 6.94
CA PHE A 21 21.50 1.82 7.60
C PHE A 21 22.41 0.72 8.15
N GLY A 22 22.27 0.42 9.45
CA GLY A 22 22.94 -0.72 10.06
C GLY A 22 22.47 -2.07 9.48
N PRO A 23 23.24 -3.15 9.70
CA PRO A 23 22.98 -4.47 9.10
C PRO A 23 21.58 -5.02 9.44
N LYS A 24 21.11 -4.84 10.68
CA LYS A 24 19.76 -5.26 11.09
C LYS A 24 18.65 -4.60 10.25
N ARG A 25 18.77 -3.30 9.95
CA ARG A 25 17.77 -2.56 9.15
C ARG A 25 17.81 -2.97 7.68
N LYS A 26 19.00 -3.27 7.13
CA LYS A 26 19.13 -3.81 5.76
C LYS A 26 18.43 -5.16 5.60
N THR A 27 18.57 -6.05 6.58
CA THR A 27 17.87 -7.36 6.55
C THR A 27 16.35 -7.18 6.58
N LYS A 28 15.82 -6.32 7.46
CA LYS A 28 14.38 -5.99 7.48
C LYS A 28 13.89 -5.45 6.12
N LEU A 29 14.66 -4.57 5.48
CA LEU A 29 14.33 -4.05 4.15
C LEU A 29 14.33 -5.13 3.06
N ASN A 30 15.25 -6.09 3.12
CA ASN A 30 15.25 -7.22 2.20
C ASN A 30 14.01 -8.12 2.40
N TRP A 31 13.60 -8.36 3.63
CA TRP A 31 12.34 -9.08 3.90
C TRP A 31 11.13 -8.37 3.31
N VAL A 32 11.03 -7.04 3.42
CA VAL A 32 9.96 -6.26 2.78
C VAL A 32 9.98 -6.45 1.26
N ARG A 33 11.17 -6.44 0.63
CA ARG A 33 11.30 -6.69 -0.81
C ARG A 33 10.82 -8.09 -1.20
N VAL A 34 11.17 -9.10 -0.41
CA VAL A 34 10.72 -10.49 -0.63
C VAL A 34 9.20 -10.59 -0.50
N VAL A 35 8.60 -9.97 0.53
CA VAL A 35 7.14 -9.95 0.71
C VAL A 35 6.44 -9.27 -0.47
N LEU A 36 6.96 -8.14 -0.95
CA LEU A 36 6.41 -7.45 -2.11
C LEU A 36 6.53 -8.29 -3.39
N LEU A 37 7.67 -8.95 -3.59
CA LEU A 37 7.88 -9.84 -4.74
C LEU A 37 6.89 -11.00 -4.70
N LEU A 38 6.74 -11.66 -3.55
CA LEU A 38 5.77 -12.74 -3.35
C LEU A 38 4.33 -12.25 -3.59
N SER A 39 3.98 -11.05 -3.13
CA SER A 39 2.67 -10.45 -3.38
C SER A 39 2.38 -10.28 -4.86
N VAL A 40 3.34 -9.76 -5.62
CA VAL A 40 3.22 -9.63 -7.08
C VAL A 40 3.09 -11.00 -7.75
N LEU A 41 3.88 -12.00 -7.33
CA LEU A 41 3.76 -13.36 -7.87
C LEU A 41 2.40 -13.98 -7.57
N VAL A 42 1.87 -13.81 -6.37
CA VAL A 42 0.52 -14.27 -6.01
C VAL A 42 -0.53 -13.57 -6.87
N GLY A 43 -0.45 -12.25 -7.04
CA GLY A 43 -1.38 -11.49 -7.87
C GLY A 43 -1.32 -11.92 -9.35
N ALA A 44 -0.12 -12.13 -9.88
CA ALA A 44 0.07 -12.66 -11.23
C ALA A 44 -0.48 -14.08 -11.37
N GLY A 45 -0.21 -14.97 -10.41
CA GLY A 45 -0.72 -16.34 -10.39
C GLY A 45 -2.25 -16.40 -10.36
N VAL A 46 -2.88 -15.60 -9.50
CA VAL A 46 -4.35 -15.48 -9.42
C VAL A 46 -4.92 -14.95 -10.75
N SER A 47 -4.26 -13.99 -11.38
CA SER A 47 -4.69 -13.43 -12.66
C SER A 47 -4.61 -14.46 -13.80
N VAL A 48 -3.49 -15.19 -13.90
CA VAL A 48 -3.29 -16.25 -14.91
C VAL A 48 -4.27 -17.39 -14.69
N ALA A 49 -4.48 -17.84 -13.45
CA ALA A 49 -5.48 -18.83 -13.12
C ALA A 49 -6.88 -18.38 -13.52
N GLY A 50 -7.24 -17.11 -13.27
CA GLY A 50 -8.52 -16.54 -13.68
C GLY A 50 -8.78 -16.57 -15.19
N LEU A 51 -7.72 -16.39 -15.99
CA LEU A 51 -7.76 -16.49 -17.46
C LEU A 51 -7.87 -17.95 -17.93
N ALA A 52 -7.11 -18.87 -17.32
CA ALA A 52 -7.07 -20.27 -17.71
C ALA A 52 -8.42 -20.99 -17.49
N VAL A 53 -9.17 -20.63 -16.44
CA VAL A 53 -10.43 -21.29 -16.09
C VAL A 53 -11.64 -20.61 -16.75
N ARG A 54 -11.50 -19.83 -17.83
CA ARG A 54 -12.64 -19.13 -18.45
C ARG A 54 -13.74 -20.05 -19.03
N GLY A 55 -13.47 -21.33 -19.31
CA GLY A 55 -14.40 -22.24 -19.98
C GLY A 55 -15.11 -23.31 -19.11
N ASN A 56 -14.52 -23.71 -17.98
CA ASN A 56 -15.10 -24.74 -17.09
C ASN A 56 -14.76 -24.39 -15.64
N ARG A 57 -15.52 -23.45 -15.05
CA ARG A 57 -15.24 -22.95 -13.69
C ARG A 57 -15.88 -23.84 -12.64
N PRO A 58 -15.09 -24.40 -11.72
CA PRO A 58 -15.63 -24.94 -10.49
C PRO A 58 -16.37 -23.84 -9.71
N GLU A 59 -17.49 -24.17 -9.08
CA GLU A 59 -18.31 -23.22 -8.30
C GLU A 59 -17.53 -22.49 -7.19
N TRP A 60 -16.53 -23.16 -6.62
CA TRP A 60 -15.65 -22.58 -5.58
C TRP A 60 -14.73 -21.46 -6.09
N LEU A 61 -14.54 -21.35 -7.41
CA LEU A 61 -13.79 -20.28 -8.09
C LEU A 61 -14.70 -19.14 -8.56
N ASN A 62 -15.74 -18.83 -7.79
CA ASN A 62 -16.64 -17.72 -8.10
C ASN A 62 -15.85 -16.40 -8.14
N THR A 63 -15.78 -15.80 -9.32
CA THR A 63 -15.01 -14.57 -9.57
C THR A 63 -15.49 -13.40 -8.71
N THR A 64 -16.75 -13.42 -8.30
CA THR A 64 -17.40 -12.39 -7.48
C THR A 64 -16.84 -12.31 -6.06
N PHE A 65 -16.33 -13.42 -5.52
CA PHE A 65 -15.84 -13.47 -4.13
C PHE A 65 -14.37 -13.85 -4.04
N PHE A 66 -13.88 -14.75 -4.90
CA PHE A 66 -12.51 -15.25 -4.82
C PHE A 66 -11.46 -14.15 -5.07
N PHE A 67 -11.61 -13.36 -6.13
CA PHE A 67 -10.65 -12.28 -6.45
C PHE A 67 -10.67 -11.15 -5.41
N PRO A 68 -11.83 -10.66 -4.97
CA PRO A 68 -11.91 -9.70 -3.86
C PRO A 68 -11.29 -10.22 -2.56
N ALA A 69 -11.57 -11.47 -2.19
CA ALA A 69 -10.99 -12.07 -0.99
C ALA A 69 -9.46 -12.21 -1.13
N ALA A 70 -8.97 -12.66 -2.28
CA ALA A 70 -7.54 -12.75 -2.55
C ALA A 70 -6.86 -11.37 -2.49
N TRP A 71 -7.51 -10.31 -3.00
CA TRP A 71 -7.05 -8.94 -2.89
C TRP A 71 -6.94 -8.49 -1.43
N VAL A 72 -8.01 -8.64 -0.66
CA VAL A 72 -8.06 -8.23 0.76
C VAL A 72 -6.99 -8.96 1.56
N VAL A 73 -6.88 -10.28 1.42
CA VAL A 73 -5.88 -11.08 2.12
C VAL A 73 -4.46 -10.66 1.71
N ASN A 74 -4.20 -10.50 0.41
CA ASN A 74 -2.88 -10.09 -0.06
C ASN A 74 -2.49 -8.70 0.46
N ALA A 75 -3.38 -7.72 0.33
CA ALA A 75 -3.17 -6.37 0.86
C ALA A 75 -2.92 -6.41 2.37
N MET A 76 -3.78 -7.07 3.14
CA MET A 76 -3.63 -7.16 4.59
C MET A 76 -2.29 -7.77 5.00
N VAL A 77 -1.86 -8.86 4.35
CA VAL A 77 -0.57 -9.52 4.62
C VAL A 77 0.60 -8.59 4.29
N VAL A 78 0.59 -7.97 3.11
CA VAL A 78 1.68 -7.08 2.66
C VAL A 78 1.83 -5.87 3.57
N PHE A 79 0.73 -5.19 3.86
CA PHE A 79 0.74 -3.99 4.70
C PHE A 79 1.08 -4.33 6.15
N SER A 80 0.63 -5.47 6.67
CA SER A 80 0.93 -5.91 8.04
C SER A 80 2.39 -6.32 8.22
N LEU A 81 2.93 -7.11 7.29
CA LEU A 81 4.34 -7.48 7.29
C LEU A 81 5.23 -6.25 7.03
N GLY A 82 4.79 -5.36 6.14
CA GLY A 82 5.44 -4.08 5.91
C GLY A 82 5.50 -3.22 7.17
N ALA A 83 4.40 -3.12 7.92
CA ALA A 83 4.37 -2.40 9.20
C ALA A 83 5.36 -2.99 10.21
N TYR A 84 5.36 -4.32 10.35
CA TYR A 84 6.23 -5.06 11.27
C TYR A 84 7.72 -4.88 10.94
N PHE A 85 8.11 -5.06 9.67
CA PHE A 85 9.51 -4.95 9.27
C PHE A 85 9.99 -3.50 9.13
N LEU A 86 9.12 -2.54 8.83
CA LEU A 86 9.52 -1.13 8.72
C LEU A 86 9.44 -0.39 10.05
N ASP A 87 8.92 -1.02 11.11
CA ASP A 87 8.61 -0.41 12.40
C ASP A 87 7.69 0.82 12.22
N PHE A 88 6.71 0.69 11.30
CA PHE A 88 5.83 1.78 10.90
C PHE A 88 4.37 1.39 11.11
N ASN A 89 3.88 1.52 12.34
CA ASN A 89 2.54 1.08 12.77
C ASN A 89 1.39 1.66 11.93
N ARG A 90 1.57 2.85 11.34
CA ARG A 90 0.56 3.46 10.46
C ARG A 90 0.27 2.62 9.21
N LEU A 91 1.19 1.76 8.78
CA LEU A 91 0.98 0.89 7.62
C LEU A 91 -0.16 -0.12 7.86
N TYR A 92 -0.45 -0.51 9.12
CA TYR A 92 -1.60 -1.38 9.43
C TYR A 92 -2.93 -0.70 9.06
N LEU A 93 -3.11 0.55 9.49
CA LEU A 93 -4.30 1.35 9.16
C LEU A 93 -4.42 1.55 7.65
N ILE A 94 -3.32 1.90 6.98
CA ILE A 94 -3.30 2.09 5.53
C ILE A 94 -3.66 0.78 4.82
N GLY A 95 -3.19 -0.37 5.30
CA GLY A 95 -3.53 -1.67 4.74
C GLY A 95 -5.03 -1.96 4.78
N VAL A 96 -5.67 -1.67 5.91
CA VAL A 96 -7.13 -1.81 6.05
C VAL A 96 -7.86 -0.86 5.10
N LEU A 97 -7.47 0.43 5.09
CA LEU A 97 -8.05 1.43 4.19
C LEU A 97 -7.83 1.10 2.71
N TYR A 98 -6.74 0.42 2.36
CA TYR A 98 -6.42 -0.01 1.01
C TYR A 98 -7.16 -1.28 0.58
N ALA A 99 -7.45 -2.18 1.52
CA ALA A 99 -8.18 -3.42 1.27
C ALA A 99 -9.71 -3.20 1.18
N LEU A 100 -10.23 -2.21 1.91
CA LEU A 100 -11.67 -1.88 2.05
C LEU A 100 -12.42 -1.52 0.75
N PRO A 101 -11.85 -0.78 -0.23
CA PRO A 101 -12.62 -0.30 -1.38
C PRO A 101 -13.28 -1.42 -2.19
N VAL A 102 -12.61 -2.55 -2.37
CA VAL A 102 -13.10 -3.67 -3.18
C VAL A 102 -14.35 -4.33 -2.58
N PRO A 103 -14.36 -4.78 -1.31
CA PRO A 103 -15.57 -5.32 -0.70
C PRO A 103 -16.68 -4.28 -0.57
N LEU A 104 -16.35 -3.01 -0.30
CA LEU A 104 -17.34 -1.93 -0.26
C LEU A 104 -18.03 -1.72 -1.61
N ASP A 105 -17.27 -1.74 -2.70
CA ASP A 105 -17.81 -1.59 -4.06
C ASP A 105 -18.80 -2.71 -4.41
N ILE A 106 -18.47 -3.96 -4.04
CA ILE A 106 -19.36 -5.13 -4.22
C ILE A 106 -20.64 -4.97 -3.39
N MET A 107 -20.52 -4.48 -2.15
CA MET A 107 -21.68 -4.22 -1.31
C MET A 107 -22.58 -3.13 -1.91
N PHE A 108 -22.03 -2.03 -2.42
CA PHE A 108 -22.83 -0.96 -3.03
C PHE A 108 -23.56 -1.41 -4.29
N HIS A 109 -22.88 -2.17 -5.17
CA HIS A 109 -23.52 -2.75 -6.35
C HIS A 109 -24.66 -3.71 -5.98
N LYS A 110 -24.46 -4.54 -4.95
CA LYS A 110 -25.45 -5.55 -4.55
C LYS A 110 -26.66 -4.98 -3.81
N PHE A 111 -26.47 -3.96 -2.96
CA PHE A 111 -27.53 -3.43 -2.09
C PHE A 111 -28.20 -2.15 -2.61
N ALA A 112 -27.43 -1.26 -3.25
CA ALA A 112 -27.94 0.05 -3.66
C ALA A 112 -28.22 0.15 -5.16
N SER A 113 -27.73 -0.80 -5.99
CA SER A 113 -27.80 -0.72 -7.46
C SER A 113 -27.32 0.63 -8.03
N MET A 114 -26.43 1.30 -7.30
CA MET A 114 -25.85 2.60 -7.63
C MET A 114 -24.34 2.46 -7.75
N ASP A 115 -23.77 3.09 -8.77
CA ASP A 115 -22.31 3.19 -8.97
C ASP A 115 -21.70 4.20 -7.98
N LEU A 116 -21.51 3.75 -6.74
CA LEU A 116 -20.81 4.50 -5.69
C LEU A 116 -19.32 4.14 -5.61
N THR A 117 -18.76 3.50 -6.64
CA THR A 117 -17.34 3.13 -6.74
C THR A 117 -16.41 4.30 -6.46
N PHE A 118 -16.77 5.50 -6.95
CA PHE A 118 -16.01 6.71 -6.70
C PHE A 118 -15.88 7.02 -5.20
N PHE A 119 -16.95 6.83 -4.42
CA PHE A 119 -16.92 7.04 -2.98
C PHE A 119 -16.21 5.90 -2.24
N ALA A 120 -16.41 4.65 -2.68
CA ALA A 120 -15.75 3.47 -2.11
C ALA A 120 -14.22 3.55 -2.18
N ILE A 121 -13.68 4.13 -3.27
CA ILE A 121 -12.24 4.33 -3.45
C ILE A 121 -11.81 5.71 -2.93
N GLY A 122 -12.57 6.75 -3.25
CA GLY A 122 -12.21 8.14 -3.01
C GLY A 122 -12.10 8.48 -1.52
N VAL A 123 -13.02 7.98 -0.69
CA VAL A 123 -12.99 8.26 0.75
C VAL A 123 -11.75 7.65 1.41
N PRO A 124 -11.45 6.33 1.28
CA PRO A 124 -10.21 5.77 1.82
C PRO A 124 -8.94 6.42 1.26
N ALA A 125 -8.91 6.71 -0.05
CA ALA A 125 -7.77 7.38 -0.68
C ALA A 125 -7.52 8.77 -0.09
N MET A 126 -8.58 9.55 0.13
CA MET A 126 -8.48 10.87 0.73
C MET A 126 -7.97 10.79 2.17
N VAL A 127 -8.44 9.84 2.97
CA VAL A 127 -7.95 9.61 4.34
C VAL A 127 -6.46 9.27 4.34
N ILE A 128 -6.02 8.35 3.47
CA ILE A 128 -4.60 7.99 3.35
C ILE A 128 -3.77 9.21 2.94
N LEU A 129 -4.26 10.03 2.01
CA LEU A 129 -3.57 11.23 1.54
C LEU A 129 -3.43 12.26 2.66
N ILE A 130 -4.50 12.51 3.42
CA ILE A 130 -4.48 13.42 4.59
C ILE A 130 -3.45 12.93 5.62
N ILE A 131 -3.43 11.64 5.95
CA ILE A 131 -2.43 11.07 6.87
C ILE A 131 -1.01 11.31 6.34
N GLY A 132 -0.78 11.07 5.05
CA GLY A 132 0.50 11.30 4.39
C GLY A 132 0.93 12.77 4.47
N LEU A 133 0.00 13.69 4.19
CA LEU A 133 0.23 15.13 4.26
C LEU A 133 0.57 15.58 5.68
N VAL A 134 -0.17 15.12 6.69
CA VAL A 134 0.07 15.45 8.10
C VAL A 134 1.44 14.95 8.56
N VAL A 135 1.83 13.73 8.19
CA VAL A 135 3.16 13.21 8.53
C VAL A 135 4.26 13.99 7.81
N PHE A 136 4.03 14.38 6.55
CA PHE A 136 4.97 15.16 5.76
C PHE A 136 5.16 16.58 6.30
N THR A 137 4.09 17.28 6.67
CA THR A 137 4.18 18.63 7.26
C THR A 137 4.86 18.60 8.62
N ARG A 138 4.58 17.59 9.45
CA ARG A 138 5.32 17.36 10.71
C ARG A 138 6.81 17.14 10.44
N PHE A 139 7.15 16.29 9.48
CA PHE A 139 8.55 16.07 9.09
C PHE A 139 9.27 17.37 8.68
N LEU A 140 8.62 18.23 7.89
CA LEU A 140 9.21 19.52 7.51
C LEU A 140 9.40 20.47 8.69
N ARG A 141 8.51 20.40 9.69
CA ARG A 141 8.58 21.22 10.90
C ARG A 141 9.65 20.72 11.88
N ASP A 142 9.74 19.41 12.06
CA ASP A 142 10.65 18.77 13.01
C ASP A 142 12.10 18.76 12.51
N TYR A 143 12.30 18.77 11.19
CA TYR A 143 13.61 18.84 10.54
C TYR A 143 13.73 20.12 9.69
N PRO A 144 13.92 21.30 10.32
CA PRO A 144 14.21 22.53 9.58
C PRO A 144 15.53 22.40 8.82
N LEU A 145 15.69 23.16 7.74
CA LEU A 145 16.94 23.23 7.01
C LEU A 145 18.03 23.79 7.93
N LEU A 146 19.16 23.09 8.04
CA LEU A 146 20.32 23.62 8.73
C LEU A 146 20.78 24.87 7.97
N PRO A 147 21.01 26.01 8.65
CA PRO A 147 21.67 27.16 8.03
C PRO A 147 23.01 26.70 7.47
N GLU A 148 23.28 27.02 6.21
CA GLU A 148 24.64 26.90 5.66
C GLU A 148 25.54 27.78 6.54
N GLU A 149 26.50 27.17 7.26
CA GLU A 149 27.53 27.91 7.97
C GLU A 149 28.25 28.80 6.94
N ALA A 150 28.05 30.12 7.08
CA ALA A 150 28.69 31.16 6.27
C ALA A 150 30.14 31.39 6.72
#